data_AF-A0A0R2CA64-F1
#
_entry.id   AF-A0A0R2CA64-F1
#
_cell.length_a   1.000
_cell.length_b   1.000
_cell.length_c   1.000
_cell.angle_alpha   90.00
_cell.angle_beta   90.00
_cell.angle_gamma   90.00
#
_symmetry.space_group_name_H-M   'P 1'
#
loop_
_entity.id
_entity.type
_entity.pdbx_description
1 polymer ?
#
loop_
_entity_poly.entity_id
_entity_poly.type
_entity_poly.pdbx_seq_one_letter_code
_entity_poly.pdbx_strand_id
1 'polypeptide(L)' 'MAKINLNDADLLTSTEAAEIWGKNKTYVRTSLRQNPDKWPAGSWRKFGREIIVTVEGMEAVTGEPDPRKKK' A
#
# COMPACT_ATOMS: atom_id res chain seq x y z
N MET A 1 -5.90 21.59 -11.27
CA MET A 1 -5.26 20.28 -11.54
C MET A 1 -4.40 19.94 -10.34
N ALA A 2 -4.68 18.84 -9.62
CA ALA A 2 -3.81 18.40 -8.53
C ALA A 2 -2.49 17.90 -9.14
N LYS A 3 -1.37 18.51 -8.75
CA LYS A 3 -0.03 18.07 -9.16
C LYS A 3 0.31 16.83 -8.35
N ILE A 4 0.28 15.66 -8.97
CA ILE A 4 0.67 14.40 -8.33
C ILE A 4 2.20 14.39 -8.25
N ASN A 5 2.74 14.24 -7.04
CA ASN A 5 4.17 14.06 -6.81
C ASN A 5 4.49 12.56 -6.84
N LEU A 6 5.26 12.10 -7.81
CA LEU A 6 5.65 10.68 -7.88
C LEU A 6 6.79 10.34 -6.89
N ASN A 7 7.46 11.35 -6.32
CA ASN A 7 8.44 11.16 -5.25
C ASN A 7 7.77 11.14 -3.86
N ASP A 8 6.45 11.03 -3.81
CA ASP A 8 5.73 10.97 -2.56
C ASP A 8 6.05 9.63 -1.85
N ALA A 9 6.59 9.72 -0.64
CA ALA A 9 6.95 8.57 0.18
C ALA A 9 5.71 7.77 0.64
N ASP A 10 4.51 8.33 0.41
CA ASP A 10 3.25 7.67 0.68
C ASP A 10 2.82 6.70 -0.43
N LEU A 11 3.46 6.73 -1.60
CA LEU A 11 3.21 5.77 -2.70
C LEU A 11 4.29 4.69 -2.71
N LEU A 12 3.87 3.43 -2.63
CA LEU A 12 4.76 2.28 -2.52
C LEU A 12 4.36 1.21 -3.52
N THR A 13 5.32 0.46 -4.04
CA THR A 13 4.99 -0.80 -4.70
C THR A 13 4.47 -1.80 -3.68
N SER A 14 3.68 -2.77 -4.13
CA SER A 14 3.14 -3.83 -3.28
C SER A 14 4.22 -4.61 -2.50
N THR A 15 5.41 -4.75 -3.10
CA THR A 15 6.54 -5.44 -2.49
C THR A 15 7.19 -4.58 -1.41
N GLU A 16 7.47 -3.31 -1.71
CA GLU A 16 8.06 -2.36 -0.74
C GLU A 16 7.15 -2.16 0.47
N ALA A 17 5.84 -1.98 0.24
CA ALA A 17 4.86 -1.88 1.30
C ALA A 17 4.83 -3.12 2.20
N ALA A 18 4.85 -4.32 1.60
CA ALA A 18 4.90 -5.55 2.39
C ALA A 18 6.19 -5.65 3.23
N GLU A 19 7.33 -5.27 2.67
CA GLU A 19 8.62 -5.29 3.37
C GLU A 19 8.66 -4.29 4.53
N ILE A 20 8.16 -3.06 4.35
CA ILE A 20 8.10 -2.04 5.41
C ILE A 20 7.26 -2.53 6.60
N TRP A 21 6.12 -3.19 6.34
CA TRP A 21 5.25 -3.75 7.38
C TRP A 21 5.67 -5.16 7.86
N GLY A 22 6.83 -5.66 7.41
CA GLY A 22 7.32 -6.99 7.80
C GLY A 22 6.38 -8.14 7.40
N LYS A 23 5.56 -7.96 6.36
CA LYS A 23 4.67 -8.98 5.80
C LYS A 23 5.32 -9.69 4.62
N ASN A 24 4.73 -10.81 4.18
CA ASN A 24 5.18 -11.53 2.98
C ASN A 24 5.04 -10.64 1.73
N LYS A 25 5.98 -10.68 0.78
CA LYS A 25 5.94 -9.87 -0.48
C LYS A 25 4.63 -10.01 -1.26
N THR A 26 3.95 -11.15 -1.16
CA THR A 26 2.66 -11.40 -1.81
C THR A 26 1.43 -10.95 -1.00
N TYR A 27 1.65 -10.37 0.18
CA TYR A 27 0.61 -9.97 1.14
C TYR A 27 -0.42 -9.04 0.51
N VAL A 28 0.03 -7.93 -0.09
CA VAL A 28 -0.85 -6.93 -0.70
C VAL A 28 -1.75 -7.56 -1.76
N ARG A 29 -1.17 -8.36 -2.66
CA ARG A 29 -1.93 -9.05 -3.72
C ARG A 29 -2.96 -10.02 -3.15
N THR A 30 -2.57 -10.78 -2.12
CA THR A 30 -3.47 -11.75 -1.47
C THR A 30 -4.59 -11.03 -0.72
N SER A 31 -4.27 -9.95 -0.01
CA SER A 31 -5.20 -9.10 0.71
C SER A 31 -6.23 -8.48 -0.23
N LEU A 32 -5.79 -7.88 -1.33
CA LEU A 32 -6.68 -7.33 -2.36
C LEU A 32 -7.60 -8.37 -2.98
N ARG A 33 -7.14 -9.63 -3.13
CA ARG A 33 -7.96 -10.72 -3.66
C ARG A 33 -8.99 -11.22 -2.64
N GLN A 34 -8.61 -11.32 -1.37
CA GLN A 34 -9.45 -11.91 -0.32
C GLN A 34 -10.40 -10.91 0.32
N ASN A 35 -9.94 -9.68 0.50
CA ASN A 35 -10.63 -8.63 1.25
C ASN A 35 -10.46 -7.27 0.55
N PRO A 36 -10.92 -7.11 -0.71
CA PRO A 36 -10.82 -5.84 -1.42
C PRO A 36 -11.51 -4.69 -0.67
N ASP A 37 -12.60 -4.98 0.05
CA ASP A 37 -13.41 -3.99 0.77
C ASP A 37 -12.68 -3.34 1.95
N LYS A 38 -11.60 -3.96 2.45
CA LYS A 38 -10.76 -3.39 3.52
C LYS A 38 -9.82 -2.29 3.01
N TRP A 39 -9.68 -2.16 1.70
CA TRP A 39 -8.84 -1.14 1.09
C TRP A 39 -9.68 0.12 0.81
N PRO A 40 -9.32 1.28 1.38
CA PRO A 40 -10.01 2.53 1.08
C PRO A 40 -10.01 2.84 -0.41
N ALA A 41 -11.07 3.49 -0.90
CA ALA A 41 -11.18 3.85 -2.31
C ALA A 41 -10.03 4.79 -2.71
N GLY A 42 -9.33 4.46 -3.80
CA GLY A 42 -8.16 5.22 -4.27
C GLY A 42 -6.85 4.93 -3.55
N SER A 43 -6.86 4.07 -2.52
CA SER A 43 -5.65 3.70 -1.77
C SER A 43 -4.72 2.72 -2.51
N TRP A 44 -5.15 2.17 -3.63
CA TRP A 44 -4.35 1.29 -4.47
C TRP A 44 -4.74 1.38 -5.94
N ARG A 45 -3.79 1.02 -6.82
CA ARG A 45 -4.04 0.89 -8.26
C ARG A 45 -3.05 -0.08 -8.89
N LYS A 46 -3.54 -0.88 -9.84
CA LYS A 46 -2.70 -1.75 -10.65
C LYS A 46 -2.14 -0.99 -11.86
N PHE A 47 -0.83 -1.08 -12.06
CA PHE A 47 -0.12 -0.52 -13.21
C PHE A 47 0.64 -1.64 -13.92
N GLY A 48 0.07 -2.14 -15.03
CA GLY A 48 0.65 -3.27 -15.75
C GLY A 48 0.71 -4.52 -14.87
N ARG A 49 1.93 -4.94 -14.51
CA ARG A 49 2.19 -6.10 -13.62
C ARG A 49 2.36 -5.72 -12.16
N GLU A 50 2.63 -4.45 -11.88
CA GLU A 50 2.84 -3.93 -10.54
C GLU A 50 1.55 -3.41 -9.92
N ILE A 51 1.52 -3.40 -8.59
CA ILE A 51 0.45 -2.78 -7.81
C ILE A 51 1.10 -1.69 -6.98
N ILE A 52 0.59 -0.48 -7.12
CA ILE A 52 0.98 0.67 -6.29
C ILE A 52 -0.09 0.83 -5.22
N VAL A 53 0.36 1.04 -3.99
CA VAL A 53 -0.47 1.24 -2.82
C VAL A 53 -0.04 2.51 -2.09
N THR A 54 -0.97 3.04 -1.32
CA THR A 54 -0.71 4.16 -0.40
C THR A 54 -0.38 3.64 0.99
N VAL A 55 0.32 4.46 1.78
CA VAL A 55 0.50 4.22 3.22
C VAL A 55 -0.86 4.10 3.92
N GLU A 56 -1.81 4.98 3.62
CA GLU A 56 -3.17 4.93 4.17
C GLU A 56 -3.83 3.56 3.93
N GLY A 57 -3.73 3.03 2.70
CA GLY A 57 -4.26 1.71 2.38
C GLY A 57 -3.63 0.59 3.20
N MET A 58 -2.31 0.66 3.40
CA MET A 58 -1.59 -0.29 4.23
C MET A 58 -1.98 -0.19 5.71
N GLU A 59 -2.10 1.03 6.25
CA GLU A 59 -2.54 1.25 7.63
C GLU A 59 -3.96 0.72 7.86
N ALA A 60 -4.88 0.98 6.92
CA ALA A 60 -6.26 0.52 6.99
C ALA A 60 -6.37 -1.02 6.99
N VAL A 61 -5.60 -1.70 6.14
CA VAL A 61 -5.72 -3.16 5.99
C VAL A 61 -4.92 -3.95 7.02
N THR A 62 -3.80 -3.41 7.48
CA THR A 62 -2.97 -4.05 8.51
C THR A 62 -3.43 -3.71 9.92
N GLY A 63 -4.09 -2.56 10.11
CA GLY A 63 -4.38 -1.99 11.43
C GLY A 63 -3.12 -1.48 12.15
N GLU A 64 -1.98 -1.42 11.45
CA GLU A 64 -0.68 -1.02 11.99
C GLU A 64 -0.26 0.31 11.34
N PRO A 65 0.08 1.36 12.13
CA PRO A 65 0.56 2.63 11.58
C PRO A 65 1.90 2.46 10.87
N ASP A 66 2.23 3.36 9.95
CA ASP A 66 3.47 3.32 9.17
C ASP A 66 4.72 3.08 10.05
N PRO A 67 5.37 1.91 9.92
CA PRO A 67 6.55 1.54 10.70
C PRO A 67 7.71 2.52 10.55
N ARG A 68 7.79 3.27 9.44
CA ARG A 68 8.83 4.28 9.20
C ARG A 68 8.71 5.49 10.13
N LYS A 69 7.50 5.80 10.61
CA LYS A 69 7.22 6.94 11.50
C LYS A 69 7.55 6.68 12.98
N LYS A 70 7.87 5.43 13.35
CA LYS A 70 8.23 5.05 14.73
C LYS A 70 9.70 5.29 15.09
N LYS A 71 10.47 5.97 14.23
CA LYS A 71 11.92 6.07 14.33
C LYS A 71 12.38 7.50 14.61
#